data_AF-A0A7V2Z390-F1
#
_entry.id   AF-A0A7V2Z390-F1
#
_cell.length_a   1.000
_cell.length_b   1.000
_cell.length_c   1.000
_cell.angle_alpha   90.00
_cell.angle_beta   90.00
_cell.angle_gamma   90.00
#
_symmetry.space_group_name_H-M   'P 1'
#
loop_
_entity.id
_entity.type
_entity.pdbx_description
1 polymer ?
#
loop_
_entity_poly.entity_id
_entity_poly.type
_entity_poly.pdbx_seq_one_letter_code
_entity_poly.pdbx_strand_id
1 'polypeptide(L)'
;MDYADKDLALAQHGLTMGQGCPYHLIAYHAQQCAEKYIKALLTLHGIDFPYTHSILRLLELCPAETGLKSELADAAILSQYAVSTRYPGREDVVSESEAIESIRQAMLVRGACSQASWTLVQSHHMDGDARRLWPGMQQP
;
A
#
# COMPACT_ATOMS: atom_id res chain seq x y z
N MET A 1 6.24 -8.00 4.54
CA MET A 1 6.05 -7.22 3.30
C MET A 1 5.88 -8.06 2.05
N ASP A 2 6.39 -9.29 2.00
CA ASP A 2 6.28 -10.19 0.83
C ASP A 2 4.89 -10.23 0.17
N TYR A 3 3.80 -10.33 0.95
CA TYR A 3 2.44 -10.28 0.39
C TYR A 3 2.10 -8.95 -0.30
N ALA A 4 2.52 -7.81 0.26
CA ALA A 4 2.29 -6.49 -0.33
C ALA A 4 3.10 -6.31 -1.62
N ASP A 5 4.35 -6.78 -1.63
CA ASP A 5 5.20 -6.76 -2.83
C ASP A 5 4.61 -7.64 -3.94
N LYS A 6 4.03 -8.80 -3.59
CA LYS A 6 3.31 -9.67 -4.54
C LYS A 6 2.07 -9.02 -5.12
N ASP A 7 1.31 -8.26 -4.33
CA ASP A 7 0.18 -7.48 -4.85
C ASP A 7 0.65 -6.45 -5.89
N LEU A 8 1.71 -5.69 -5.58
CA LEU A 8 2.26 -4.71 -6.53
C LEU A 8 2.77 -5.38 -7.81
N ALA A 9 3.48 -6.51 -7.70
CA ALA A 9 3.99 -7.26 -8.84
C ALA A 9 2.84 -7.77 -9.74
N LEU A 10 1.75 -8.25 -9.14
CA LEU A 10 0.58 -8.70 -9.87
C LEU A 10 -0.13 -7.54 -10.58
N ALA A 11 -0.28 -6.39 -9.91
CA ALA A 11 -0.84 -5.18 -10.51
C ALA A 11 -0.02 -4.73 -11.73
N GLN A 12 1.30 -4.67 -11.61
CA GLN A 12 2.21 -4.30 -12.70
C GLN A 12 2.17 -5.30 -13.86
N HIS A 13 2.13 -6.61 -13.54
CA HIS A 13 2.03 -7.64 -14.57
C HIS A 13 0.71 -7.56 -15.33
N GLY A 14 -0.40 -7.23 -14.65
CA GLY A 14 -1.72 -7.07 -15.26
C GLY A 14 -1.73 -6.06 -16.42
N LEU A 15 -0.97 -4.95 -16.31
CA LEU A 15 -0.86 -3.95 -17.38
C LEU A 15 -0.27 -4.51 -18.68
N THR A 16 0.44 -5.63 -18.64
CA THR A 16 1.06 -6.25 -19.82
C THR A 16 0.11 -7.14 -20.61
N MET A 17 -1.10 -7.40 -20.12
CA MET A 17 -2.04 -8.36 -20.70
C MET A 17 -2.71 -7.90 -22.01
N GLY A 18 -2.55 -6.65 -22.43
CA GLY A 18 -3.08 -6.14 -23.69
C GLY A 18 -4.62 -6.13 -23.73
N GLN A 19 -5.22 -6.73 -24.76
CA GLN A 19 -6.68 -6.75 -24.90
C GLN A 19 -7.35 -7.55 -23.77
N GLY A 20 -8.31 -6.94 -23.08
CA GLY A 20 -8.96 -7.55 -21.90
C GLY A 20 -8.20 -7.31 -20.60
N CYS A 21 -7.30 -6.33 -20.56
CA CYS A 21 -6.58 -5.93 -19.37
C CYS A 21 -7.54 -5.70 -18.17
N PRO A 22 -7.34 -6.40 -17.04
CA PRO A 22 -8.28 -6.37 -15.92
C PRO A 22 -8.01 -5.15 -15.02
N TYR A 23 -8.23 -3.94 -15.52
CA TYR A 23 -7.91 -2.68 -14.82
C TYR A 23 -8.47 -2.60 -13.39
N HIS A 24 -9.65 -3.15 -13.15
CA HIS A 24 -10.24 -3.22 -11.81
C HIS A 24 -9.44 -4.10 -10.84
N LEU A 25 -8.91 -5.25 -11.29
CA LEU A 25 -8.04 -6.11 -10.47
C LEU A 25 -6.69 -5.45 -10.22
N ILE A 26 -6.18 -4.71 -11.22
CA ILE A 26 -4.94 -3.95 -11.08
C ILE A 26 -5.08 -2.90 -9.97
N ALA A 27 -6.15 -2.11 -10.02
CA ALA A 27 -6.43 -1.11 -8.99
C ALA A 27 -6.68 -1.74 -7.61
N TYR A 28 -7.36 -2.89 -7.56
CA TYR A 28 -7.54 -3.67 -6.33
C TYR A 28 -6.21 -4.10 -5.72
N HIS A 29 -5.32 -4.72 -6.51
CA HIS A 29 -4.01 -5.15 -5.99
C HIS A 29 -3.12 -3.96 -5.61
N ALA A 30 -3.19 -2.84 -6.33
CA ALA A 30 -2.52 -1.62 -5.92
C ALA A 30 -3.02 -1.11 -4.54
N GLN A 31 -4.34 -1.09 -4.32
CA GLN A 31 -4.93 -0.76 -3.02
C GLN A 31 -4.43 -1.73 -1.91
N GLN A 32 -4.42 -3.03 -2.19
CA GLN A 32 -4.00 -4.06 -1.25
C GLN A 32 -2.51 -3.94 -0.86
N CYS A 33 -1.65 -3.57 -1.81
CA CYS A 33 -0.25 -3.23 -1.54
C CYS A 33 -0.15 -2.05 -0.56
N ALA A 34 -0.79 -0.93 -0.89
CA ALA A 34 -0.76 0.29 -0.08
C ALA A 34 -1.27 0.02 1.35
N GLU A 35 -2.42 -0.64 1.49
CA GLU A 35 -3.03 -0.96 2.79
C GLU A 35 -2.07 -1.80 3.66
N LYS A 36 -1.47 -2.85 3.08
CA LYS A 36 -0.54 -3.73 3.82
C LYS A 36 0.72 -3.00 4.25
N TYR A 37 1.24 -2.08 3.43
CA TYR A 37 2.40 -1.26 3.81
C TYR A 37 2.12 -0.35 5.00
N ILE A 38 0.98 0.35 4.98
CA ILE A 38 0.58 1.24 6.08
C ILE A 38 0.31 0.42 7.35
N LYS A 39 -0.43 -0.69 7.26
CA LYS A 39 -0.70 -1.57 8.41
C LYS A 39 0.58 -2.15 9.00
N ALA A 40 1.54 -2.55 8.18
CA ALA A 40 2.83 -3.04 8.67
C ALA A 40 3.60 -1.97 9.44
N LEU A 41 3.58 -0.71 8.98
CA LEU A 41 4.18 0.41 9.71
C LEU A 41 3.47 0.65 11.05
N LEU A 42 2.13 0.66 11.07
CA LEU A 42 1.36 0.80 12.31
C LEU A 42 1.70 -0.33 13.31
N THR A 43 1.80 -1.57 12.83
CA THR A 43 2.24 -2.72 13.65
C THR A 43 3.65 -2.51 14.20
N LEU A 44 4.59 -1.98 13.40
CA LEU A 44 5.95 -1.70 13.85
C LEU A 44 5.98 -0.63 14.96
N HIS A 45 5.07 0.34 14.91
CA HIS A 45 4.86 1.32 15.98
C HIS A 45 4.05 0.80 17.17
N GLY A 46 3.56 -0.45 17.14
CA GLY A 46 2.68 -1.00 18.17
C GLY A 46 1.31 -0.33 18.23
N ILE A 47 0.83 0.22 17.12
CA ILE A 47 -0.45 0.93 17.01
C ILE A 47 -1.50 -0.03 16.45
N ASP A 48 -2.53 -0.29 17.24
CA ASP A 48 -3.73 -1.02 16.79
C ASP A 48 -4.55 -0.18 15.81
N PHE A 49 -5.18 -0.86 14.84
CA PHE A 49 -6.02 -0.22 13.83
C PHE A 49 -7.35 -0.99 13.65
N PRO A 50 -8.43 -0.29 13.28
CA PRO A 50 -9.73 -0.94 13.08
C PRO A 50 -9.72 -1.84 11.84
N TYR A 51 -10.69 -2.76 11.77
CA TYR A 51 -10.97 -3.50 10.54
C TYR A 51 -11.55 -2.54 9.48
N THR A 52 -10.68 -1.98 8.66
CA THR A 52 -11.02 -1.01 7.60
C THR A 52 -10.10 -1.16 6.40
N HIS A 53 -10.62 -0.75 5.24
CA HIS A 53 -9.87 -0.58 3.99
C HIS A 53 -9.62 0.89 3.62
N SER A 54 -10.03 1.82 4.48
CA SER A 54 -9.83 3.26 4.24
C SER A 54 -8.36 3.62 4.42
N ILE A 55 -7.69 3.92 3.31
CA ILE A 55 -6.29 4.36 3.30
C ILE A 55 -6.14 5.65 4.12
N LEU A 56 -7.05 6.61 3.94
CA LEU A 56 -7.04 7.85 4.72
C LEU A 56 -7.13 7.56 6.22
N ARG A 57 -8.03 6.66 6.63
CA ARG A 57 -8.20 6.34 8.05
C ARG A 57 -6.95 5.67 8.63
N LEU A 58 -6.26 4.84 7.86
CA LEU A 58 -5.01 4.23 8.29
C LEU A 58 -3.88 5.26 8.39
N LEU A 59 -3.78 6.17 7.41
CA LEU A 59 -2.80 7.27 7.44
C LEU A 59 -3.02 8.24 8.61
N GLU A 60 -4.27 8.44 9.04
CA GLU A 60 -4.59 9.22 10.24
C GLU A 60 -4.07 8.62 11.54
N LEU A 61 -3.80 7.31 11.56
CA LEU A 61 -3.25 6.62 12.73
C LEU A 61 -1.72 6.64 12.74
N CYS A 62 -1.07 6.96 11.61
CA CYS A 62 0.39 7.06 11.56
C CYS A 62 0.88 8.22 12.45
N PRO A 63 1.99 8.05 13.18
CA PRO A 63 2.53 9.13 14.01
C PRO A 63 2.84 10.39 13.20
N ALA A 64 2.50 11.56 13.75
CA ALA A 64 2.57 12.83 13.02
C ALA A 64 3.99 13.19 12.56
N GLU A 65 5.00 12.80 13.34
CA GLU A 65 6.43 12.97 13.05
C GLU A 65 6.88 12.26 11.77
N THR A 66 6.11 11.26 11.29
CA THR A 66 6.41 10.58 10.02
C THR A 66 6.06 11.44 8.81
N GLY A 67 5.18 12.44 8.94
CA GLY A 67 4.70 13.28 7.83
C GLY A 67 3.79 12.56 6.81
N LEU A 68 3.59 11.25 6.96
CA LEU A 68 2.97 10.39 5.95
C LEU A 68 1.55 10.78 5.57
N LYS A 69 0.74 11.27 6.52
CA LYS A 69 -0.63 11.71 6.21
C LYS A 69 -0.66 12.83 5.17
N SER A 70 0.27 13.78 5.25
CA SER A 70 0.35 14.89 4.29
C SER A 70 0.99 14.44 2.98
N GLU A 71 2.04 13.63 3.05
CA GLU A 71 2.77 13.13 1.88
C GLU A 71 1.92 12.22 1.00
N LEU A 72 1.09 11.38 1.62
CA LEU A 72 0.31 10.34 0.95
C LEU A 72 -1.19 10.67 0.88
N ALA A 73 -1.57 11.95 1.00
CA ALA A 73 -2.97 12.36 1.00
C ALA A 73 -3.74 11.86 -0.25
N ASP A 74 -3.09 11.89 -1.41
CA ASP A 74 -3.67 11.43 -2.68
C ASP A 74 -3.96 9.92 -2.68
N ALA A 75 -3.21 9.12 -1.91
CA ALA A 75 -3.41 7.67 -1.83
C ALA A 75 -4.77 7.30 -1.20
N ALA A 76 -5.47 8.24 -0.56
CA ALA A 76 -6.84 8.06 -0.07
C ALA A 76 -7.79 7.53 -1.17
N ILE A 77 -7.55 7.92 -2.43
CA ILE A 77 -8.33 7.52 -3.60
C ILE A 77 -8.36 6.01 -3.80
N LEU A 78 -7.32 5.29 -3.35
CA LEU A 78 -7.22 3.85 -3.49
C LEU A 78 -8.33 3.11 -2.72
N SER A 79 -8.90 3.72 -1.67
CA SER A 79 -9.93 3.11 -0.84
C SER A 79 -11.18 2.67 -1.64
N GLN A 80 -11.45 3.31 -2.79
CA GLN A 80 -12.56 2.95 -3.67
C GLN A 80 -12.36 1.60 -4.39
N TYR A 81 -11.11 1.12 -4.45
CA TYR A 81 -10.73 -0.12 -5.10
C TYR A 81 -10.52 -1.27 -4.10
N ALA A 82 -10.90 -1.09 -2.83
CA ALA A 82 -10.68 -2.06 -1.76
C ALA A 82 -11.42 -3.39 -1.93
N VAL A 83 -12.43 -3.44 -2.79
CA VAL A 83 -13.21 -4.65 -3.07
C VAL A 83 -13.18 -4.94 -4.58
N SER A 84 -12.84 -6.17 -4.94
CA SER A 84 -12.79 -6.61 -6.33
C SER A 84 -14.17 -7.03 -6.87
N THR A 85 -15.08 -7.45 -5.99
CA THR A 85 -16.43 -7.89 -6.38
C THR A 85 -17.32 -6.70 -6.68
N ARG A 86 -17.52 -6.42 -7.98
CA ARG A 86 -18.61 -5.56 -8.44
C ARG A 86 -19.73 -6.44 -9.01
N TYR A 87 -20.98 -6.09 -8.73
CA TYR A 87 -22.13 -6.83 -9.25
C TYR A 87 -22.19 -6.66 -10.77
N PRO A 88 -22.48 -7.74 -11.54
CA PRO A 88 -22.74 -7.62 -12.96
C PRO A 88 -23.81 -6.55 -13.22
N GLY A 89 -23.49 -5.55 -14.04
CA GLY A 89 -24.40 -4.45 -14.40
C GLY A 89 -24.31 -3.18 -13.54
N ARG A 90 -23.38 -3.09 -12.59
CA ARG A 90 -23.02 -1.87 -11.84
C ARG A 90 -21.50 -1.66 -11.78
N GLU A 91 -20.87 -1.73 -12.94
CA GLU A 91 -19.44 -1.51 -13.04
C GLU A 91 -19.17 -0.03 -13.33
N ASP A 92 -18.70 0.74 -12.34
CA ASP A 92 -17.85 1.87 -12.71
C ASP A 92 -16.60 1.23 -13.32
N VAL A 93 -16.46 1.36 -14.63
CA VAL A 93 -15.36 0.78 -15.39
C VAL A 93 -14.09 1.51 -14.98
N VAL A 94 -13.16 0.80 -14.35
CA VAL A 94 -11.83 1.35 -14.07
C VAL A 94 -11.09 1.49 -15.39
N SER A 95 -10.71 2.72 -15.72
CA SER A 95 -9.92 3.05 -16.90
C SER A 95 -8.47 2.62 -16.74
N GLU A 96 -7.77 2.53 -17.87
CA GLU A 96 -6.32 2.29 -17.89
C GLU A 96 -5.56 3.35 -17.06
N SER A 97 -5.92 4.63 -17.22
CA SER A 97 -5.32 5.72 -16.47
C SER A 97 -5.52 5.60 -14.97
N GLU A 98 -6.70 5.16 -14.52
CA GLU A 98 -6.97 4.95 -13.10
C GLU A 98 -6.17 3.75 -12.55
N ALA A 99 -6.01 2.69 -13.33
CA ALA A 99 -5.19 1.54 -12.95
C ALA A 99 -3.70 1.92 -12.82
N ILE A 100 -3.17 2.66 -13.80
CA ILE A 100 -1.79 3.18 -13.77
C ILE A 100 -1.58 4.10 -12.58
N GLU A 101 -2.50 5.04 -12.35
CA GLU A 101 -2.42 5.95 -11.21
C GLU A 101 -2.49 5.20 -9.88
N SER A 102 -3.30 4.14 -9.81
CA SER A 102 -3.38 3.31 -8.61
C SER A 102 -2.05 2.63 -8.30
N ILE A 103 -1.37 2.06 -9.30
CA ILE A 103 -0.01 1.51 -9.14
C ILE A 103 0.96 2.59 -8.67
N ARG A 104 0.91 3.79 -9.26
CA ARG A 104 1.78 4.91 -8.87
C ARG A 104 1.60 5.28 -7.40
N GLN A 105 0.36 5.40 -6.93
CA GLN A 105 0.05 5.67 -5.52
C GLN A 105 0.55 4.54 -4.60
N ALA A 106 0.35 3.29 -4.99
CA ALA A 106 0.84 2.14 -4.23
C ALA A 106 2.39 2.14 -4.10
N MET A 107 3.10 2.52 -5.17
CA MET A 107 4.56 2.67 -5.14
C MET A 107 5.03 3.79 -4.21
N LEU A 108 4.34 4.94 -4.19
CA LEU A 108 4.62 6.03 -3.27
C LEU A 108 4.43 5.60 -1.81
N VAL A 109 3.29 4.97 -1.51
CA VAL A 109 3.00 4.43 -0.17
C VAL A 109 4.06 3.43 0.26
N ARG A 110 4.44 2.51 -0.64
CA ARG A 110 5.51 1.53 -0.41
C ARG A 110 6.84 2.20 -0.07
N GLY A 111 7.25 3.19 -0.85
CA GLY A 111 8.51 3.92 -0.64
C GLY A 111 8.53 4.65 0.70
N ALA A 112 7.50 5.47 0.94
CA ALA A 112 7.40 6.30 2.14
C ALA A 112 7.28 5.46 3.42
N CYS A 113 6.46 4.40 3.42
CA CYS A 113 6.34 3.49 4.58
C CYS A 113 7.64 2.71 4.83
N SER A 114 8.35 2.32 3.78
CA SER A 114 9.67 1.66 3.92
C SER A 114 10.68 2.63 4.53
N GLN A 115 10.74 3.87 4.05
CA GLN A 115 11.63 4.89 4.60
C GLN A 115 11.32 5.18 6.07
N ALA A 116 10.05 5.35 6.44
CA ALA A 116 9.62 5.57 7.81
C ALA A 116 10.00 4.39 8.72
N SER A 117 9.75 3.15 8.25
CA SER A 117 10.13 1.93 8.98
C SER A 117 11.64 1.85 9.21
N TRP A 118 12.45 2.21 8.20
CA TRP A 118 13.92 2.22 8.33
C TRP A 118 14.40 3.24 9.37
N THR A 119 13.86 4.47 9.34
CA THR A 119 14.20 5.52 10.31
C THR A 119 13.86 5.09 11.74
N LEU A 120 12.71 4.43 11.94
CA LEU A 120 12.32 3.90 13.25
C LEU A 120 13.29 2.83 13.75
N VAL A 121 13.66 1.86 12.90
CA VAL A 121 14.60 0.78 13.24
C VAL A 121 16.01 1.30 13.53
N GLN A 122 16.44 2.40 12.91
CA GLN A 122 17.75 3.02 13.16
C GLN A 122 17.80 3.84 14.45
N SER A 123 16.70 4.54 14.78
CA SER A 123 16.62 5.41 15.95
C SER A 123 16.56 4.64 17.28
N HIS A 124 15.99 3.45 17.27
CA HIS A 124 16.01 2.52 18.39
C HIS A 124 17.18 1.55 18.15
N HIS A 125 18.14 1.44 19.06
CA HIS A 125 19.25 0.47 18.95
C HIS A 125 18.71 -0.98 19.11
N MET A 126 18.00 -1.48 18.09
CA MET A 126 17.08 -2.61 18.22
C MET A 126 17.80 -3.97 18.09
N ASP A 127 17.55 -4.83 19.08
CA ASP A 127 18.04 -6.21 19.16
C ASP A 127 17.59 -7.10 17.99
N GLY A 128 18.28 -8.23 17.81
CA GLY A 128 18.30 -9.08 16.60
C GLY A 128 16.98 -9.62 16.03
N ASP A 129 15.84 -9.47 16.71
CA ASP A 129 14.52 -9.92 16.21
C ASP A 129 13.93 -8.99 15.14
N ALA A 130 14.25 -7.69 15.15
CA ALA A 130 13.79 -6.76 14.13
C ALA A 130 14.37 -7.06 12.74
N ARG A 131 15.63 -7.54 12.68
CA ARG A 131 16.26 -8.01 11.42
C ARG A 131 15.56 -9.23 10.83
N ARG A 132 14.89 -10.03 11.66
CA ARG A 132 14.16 -11.23 11.24
C ARG A 132 12.84 -10.89 10.55
N LEU A 133 12.19 -9.81 10.96
CA LEU A 133 10.96 -9.31 10.31
C LEU A 133 11.23 -8.59 8.98
N TRP A 134 12.48 -8.17 8.73
CA TRP A 134 12.83 -7.41 7.53
C TRP A 134 14.13 -7.88 6.85
N PRO A 135 14.19 -9.11 6.30
CA PRO A 135 15.44 -9.71 5.82
C PRO A 135 15.99 -9.09 4.51
N GLY A 136 15.36 -8.05 3.97
CA GLY A 136 15.64 -7.52 2.62
C GLY A 136 15.64 -6.00 2.48
N MET A 137 15.74 -5.22 3.57
CA MET A 137 15.92 -3.77 3.43
C MET A 137 17.34 -3.51 2.95
N GLN A 138 17.48 -3.27 1.66
CA GLN A 138 18.60 -2.50 1.13
C GLN A 138 18.21 -1.02 1.18
N GLN A 139 19.20 -0.14 1.35
CA GLN A 139 18.96 1.30 1.31
C GLN A 139 18.21 1.67 0.01
N PRO A 140 17.29 2.66 0.05
CA PRO A 140 16.60 3.13 -1.14
C PRO A 140 17.56 3.63 -2.22
#